data_AF-A0A914NWB6-F1
#
_entry.id   AF-A0A914NWB6-F1
#
_cell.length_a   1.000
_cell.length_b   1.000
_cell.length_c   1.000
_cell.angle_alpha   90.00
_cell.angle_beta   90.00
_cell.angle_gamma   90.00
#
_symmetry.space_group_name_H-M   'P 1'
#
loop_
_entity.id
_entity.type
_entity.pdbx_description
1 polymer ?
#
loop_
_entity_poly.entity_id
_entity_poly.type
_entity_poly.pdbx_seq_one_letter_code
_entity_poly.pdbx_strand_id
1 'polypeptide(L)'
;MVLYQVWQTIKAQHLKRPGLYTFAACFDVTALAGGYWIWKQLRHNEENRLYCYENYPRILGVYYWGLNVLSFGERLGDKQQDYDIGKWVYEDVQDGK
;
A
#
# COMPACT_ATOMS: atom_id res chain seq x y z
N MET A 1 -22.83 -26.98 -27.60
CA MET A 1 -21.94 -28.03 -27.05
C MET A 1 -20.54 -27.52 -26.69
N VAL A 2 -19.87 -26.71 -27.53
CA VAL A 2 -18.50 -26.21 -27.29
C VAL A 2 -18.36 -25.42 -25.98
N LEU A 3 -19.30 -24.51 -25.69
CA LEU A 3 -19.27 -23.69 -24.45
C LEU A 3 -19.36 -24.53 -23.16
N TYR A 4 -20.09 -25.64 -23.18
CA TYR A 4 -20.22 -26.54 -22.04
C TYR A 4 -18.92 -27.32 -21.80
N GLN A 5 -18.25 -27.76 -22.87
CA GLN A 5 -16.94 -28.42 -22.78
C GLN A 5 -15.86 -27.47 -22.26
N VAL A 6 -15.84 -26.22 -22.74
CA VAL A 6 -14.92 -25.18 -22.26
C VAL A 6 -15.12 -24.90 -20.76
N TRP A 7 -16.36 -24.78 -20.32
CA TRP A 7 -16.68 -24.58 -18.90
C TRP A 7 -16.24 -25.77 -18.02
N GLN A 8 -16.46 -27.00 -18.50
CA GLN A 8 -16.02 -28.22 -17.81
C GLN A 8 -14.49 -28.28 -17.70
N THR A 9 -13.74 -27.88 -18.74
CA THR A 9 -12.27 -27.82 -18.69
C THR A 9 -11.75 -26.76 -17.72
N ILE A 10 -12.34 -25.56 -17.67
CA ILE A 10 -11.98 -24.51 -16.71
C ILE A 10 -12.22 -25.01 -15.29
N LYS A 11 -13.40 -25.59 -15.03
CA LYS A 11 -13.74 -26.14 -13.71
C LYS A 11 -12.81 -27.28 -13.29
N ALA A 12 -12.45 -28.16 -14.22
CA ALA A 12 -11.51 -29.25 -13.98
C ALA A 12 -10.07 -28.76 -13.73
N GLN A 13 -9.63 -27.66 -14.36
CA GLN A 13 -8.33 -27.03 -14.08
C GLN A 13 -8.31 -26.34 -12.72
N HIS A 14 -9.40 -25.68 -12.31
CA HIS A 14 -9.56 -25.12 -10.97
C HIS A 14 -9.46 -26.20 -9.87
N LEU A 15 -10.03 -27.38 -10.10
CA LEU A 15 -10.00 -28.52 -9.17
C LEU A 15 -8.65 -29.25 -9.08
N LYS A 16 -7.75 -29.10 -10.07
CA LYS A 16 -6.46 -29.81 -10.10
C LYS A 16 -5.34 -29.15 -9.29
N ARG A 17 -5.49 -27.87 -8.92
CA ARG A 17 -4.46 -27.13 -8.15
C ARG A 17 -5.05 -26.28 -7.01
N PRO A 18 -5.98 -26.81 -6.18
CA PRO A 18 -6.62 -26.02 -5.12
C PRO A 18 -5.59 -25.44 -4.15
N GLY A 19 -4.51 -26.16 -3.85
CA GLY A 19 -3.44 -25.68 -2.98
C GLY A 19 -2.76 -24.40 -3.49
N LEU A 20 -2.44 -24.30 -4.78
CA LEU A 20 -1.80 -23.10 -5.35
C LEU A 20 -2.71 -21.88 -5.30
N TYR A 21 -4.02 -22.05 -5.50
CA TYR A 21 -4.99 -20.97 -5.36
C TYR A 21 -5.18 -20.57 -3.89
N THR A 22 -5.18 -21.52 -2.95
CA THR A 22 -5.21 -21.22 -1.53
C THR A 22 -3.95 -20.48 -1.08
N PHE A 23 -2.77 -20.89 -1.53
CA PHE A 23 -1.52 -20.19 -1.24
C PHE A 23 -1.49 -18.77 -1.82
N ALA A 24 -1.94 -18.60 -3.07
CA ALA A 24 -2.06 -17.29 -3.69
C ALA A 24 -3.05 -16.40 -2.92
N ALA A 25 -4.22 -16.93 -2.57
CA ALA A 25 -5.21 -16.19 -1.78
C ALA A 25 -4.69 -15.81 -0.38
N CYS A 26 -3.97 -16.72 0.30
CA CYS A 26 -3.34 -16.42 1.58
C CYS A 26 -2.28 -15.32 1.43
N PHE A 27 -1.45 -15.40 0.38
CA PHE A 27 -0.44 -14.38 0.10
C PHE A 27 -1.07 -13.02 -0.15
N ASP A 28 -2.12 -12.96 -0.96
CA ASP A 28 -2.84 -11.71 -1.25
C ASP A 28 -3.44 -11.11 0.03
N VAL A 29 -4.07 -11.92 0.88
CA VAL A 29 -4.63 -11.46 2.16
C VAL A 29 -3.52 -10.97 3.09
N THR A 30 -2.40 -11.68 3.20
CA THR A 30 -1.27 -11.27 4.02
C THR A 30 -0.63 -9.99 3.49
N ALA A 31 -0.48 -9.84 2.17
CA ALA A 31 0.05 -8.64 1.56
C ALA A 31 -0.84 -7.42 1.81
N LEU A 32 -2.17 -7.59 1.67
CA LEU A 32 -3.14 -6.53 1.98
C LEU A 32 -3.14 -6.17 3.47
N ALA A 33 -3.13 -7.16 4.36
CA ALA A 33 -3.05 -6.93 5.80
C ALA A 33 -1.75 -6.24 6.22
N GLY A 34 -0.62 -6.66 5.65
CA GLY A 34 0.68 -6.04 5.88
C GLY A 34 0.74 -4.61 5.36
N GLY A 35 0.24 -4.36 4.15
CA GLY A 35 0.13 -3.03 3.57
C GLY A 35 -0.72 -2.09 4.43
N TYR A 36 -1.88 -2.56 4.90
CA TYR A 36 -2.74 -1.80 5.81
C TYR A 36 -2.06 -1.52 7.15
N TRP A 37 -1.34 -2.49 7.72
CA TRP A 37 -0.60 -2.31 8.96
C TRP A 37 0.46 -1.21 8.83
N ILE A 38 1.26 -1.25 7.75
CA ILE A 38 2.27 -0.22 7.46
C ILE A 38 1.60 1.15 7.29
N TRP A 39 0.52 1.21 6.52
CA TRP A 39 -0.22 2.45 6.31
C TRP A 39 -0.76 3.04 7.63
N LYS A 40 -1.29 2.19 8.51
CA LYS A 40 -1.74 2.58 9.86
C LYS A 40 -0.60 3.12 10.70
N GLN A 41 0.57 2.48 10.67
CA GLN A 41 1.76 2.93 11.40
C GLN A 41 2.22 4.30 10.93
N LEU A 42 2.29 4.53 9.61
CA LEU A 42 2.63 5.83 9.03
C LEU A 42 1.60 6.92 9.37
N ARG A 43 0.32 6.56 9.45
CA ARG A 43 -0.75 7.51 9.78
C ARG A 43 -0.66 8.03 11.22
N HIS A 44 -0.24 7.20 12.16
CA HIS A 44 -0.23 7.56 13.59
C HIS A 44 1.13 8.00 14.12
N ASN A 45 2.23 7.58 13.49
CA ASN A 45 3.58 7.89 13.98
C ASN A 45 4.35 8.73 12.95
N GLU A 46 4.67 9.96 13.36
CA GLU A 46 5.47 10.88 12.55
C GLU A 46 6.93 10.42 12.40
N GLU A 47 7.53 9.84 13.44
CA GLU A 47 8.91 9.34 13.38
C GLU A 47 9.07 8.25 12.32
N ASN A 48 8.06 7.40 12.18
CA ASN A 48 8.04 6.38 11.13
C ASN A 48 7.92 7.01 9.73
N ARG A 49 7.17 8.11 9.60
CA ARG A 49 7.09 8.83 8.31
C ARG A 49 8.42 9.49 7.97
N LEU A 50 9.09 10.11 8.95
CA LEU A 50 10.42 10.70 8.79
C LEU A 50 11.45 9.62 8.43
N TYR A 51 11.45 8.48 9.12
CA TYR A 51 12.32 7.35 8.78
C TYR A 51 12.11 6.87 7.34
N CYS A 52 10.84 6.78 6.90
CA CYS A 52 10.52 6.45 5.52
C CYS A 52 10.90 7.55 4.53
N TYR A 53 10.85 8.83 4.92
CA TYR A 53 11.32 9.93 4.09
C TYR A 53 12.82 9.80 3.80
N GLU A 54 13.62 9.53 4.83
CA GLU A 54 15.08 9.40 4.73
C GLU A 54 15.52 8.12 4.00
N ASN A 55 14.89 6.99 4.30
CA ASN A 55 15.39 5.67 3.86
C ASN A 55 14.59 5.07 2.69
N TYR A 56 13.29 5.37 2.58
CA TYR A 56 12.37 4.70 1.65
C TYR A 56 11.34 5.67 1.04
N PRO A 57 11.77 6.71 0.28
CA PRO A 57 10.88 7.76 -0.19
C PRO A 57 9.74 7.25 -1.10
N ARG A 58 9.95 6.11 -1.77
CA ARG A 58 8.91 5.46 -2.59
C ARG A 58 7.75 4.93 -1.73
N ILE A 59 8.03 4.36 -0.56
CA ILE A 59 6.99 3.86 0.35
C ILE A 59 6.16 5.03 0.88
N LEU A 60 6.83 6.13 1.24
CA LEU A 60 6.17 7.34 1.69
C LEU A 60 5.30 7.99 0.58
N GLY A 61 5.78 8.00 -0.66
CA GLY A 61 5.00 8.45 -1.81
C GLY A 61 3.74 7.61 -2.04
N VAL A 62 3.83 6.28 -1.92
CA VAL A 62 2.66 5.39 -1.99
C VAL A 62 1.67 5.66 -0.85
N TYR A 63 2.18 5.98 0.35
CA TYR A 63 1.35 6.36 1.48
C TYR A 63 0.55 7.65 1.23
N TYR A 64 1.19 8.72 0.74
CA TYR A 64 0.50 9.97 0.41
C TYR A 64 -0.49 9.78 -0.75
N TRP A 65 -0.10 9.03 -1.78
CA TRP A 65 -1.01 8.67 -2.86
C TRP A 65 -2.23 7.89 -2.35
N GLY A 66 -2.03 6.89 -1.49
CA GLY A 66 -3.12 6.12 -0.90
C GLY A 66 -4.05 6.98 -0.03
N LEU A 67 -3.50 7.95 0.70
CA LEU A 67 -4.30 8.95 1.43
C LEU A 67 -5.17 9.79 0.49
N ASN A 68 -4.64 10.22 -0.65
CA ASN A 68 -5.42 10.95 -1.65
C ASN A 68 -6.55 10.08 -2.22
N VAL A 69 -6.27 8.83 -2.56
CA VAL A 69 -7.27 7.87 -3.06
C VAL A 69 -8.40 7.67 -2.05
N LEU A 70 -8.06 7.48 -0.77
CA LEU A 70 -9.03 7.28 0.31
C LEU A 70 -9.75 8.57 0.74
N SER A 71 -9.24 9.74 0.35
CA SER A 71 -9.82 11.03 0.69
C SER A 71 -10.93 11.50 -0.25
N PHE A 72 -11.33 10.70 -1.24
CA PHE A 72 -12.44 10.99 -2.17
C PHE A 72 -12.41 12.40 -2.78
N GLY A 73 -11.21 12.90 -3.11
CA GLY A 73 -11.04 14.21 -3.75
C GLY A 73 -10.60 15.34 -2.81
N GLU A 74 -10.49 15.11 -1.50
CA GLU A 74 -10.01 16.13 -0.56
C GLU A 74 -8.49 16.35 -0.58
N ARG A 75 -7.76 15.51 -1.32
CA ARG A 75 -6.30 15.52 -1.49
C ARG A 75 -5.55 15.59 -0.16
N LEU A 76 -6.00 14.79 0.82
CA LEU A 76 -5.43 14.79 2.17
C LEU A 76 -3.95 14.35 2.18
N GLY A 77 -3.55 13.50 1.24
CA GLY A 77 -2.17 13.06 1.09
C GLY A 77 -1.25 14.21 0.68
N ASP A 78 -1.67 15.05 -0.27
CA ASP A 78 -0.88 16.21 -0.70
C ASP A 78 -0.72 17.22 0.44
N LYS A 79 -1.82 17.52 1.17
CA LYS A 79 -1.76 18.42 2.33
C LYS A 79 -0.83 17.89 3.42
N GLN A 80 -0.89 16.58 3.69
CA GLN A 80 -0.03 15.94 4.67
C GLN A 80 1.43 15.95 4.22
N GLN A 81 1.67 15.68 2.94
CA GLN A 81 3.00 15.71 2.35
C GLN A 81 3.62 17.11 2.42
N ASP A 82 2.88 18.14 2.05
CA ASP A 82 3.35 19.53 2.12
C ASP A 82 3.66 19.95 3.57
N TYR A 83 2.82 19.54 4.53
CA TYR A 83 3.06 19.78 5.96
C TYR A 83 4.31 19.06 6.46
N ASP A 84 4.42 17.76 6.20
CA ASP A 84 5.52 16.92 6.67
C ASP A 84 6.86 17.40 6.06
N ILE A 85 6.92 17.61 4.73
CA ILE A 85 8.12 18.11 4.05
C ILE A 85 8.47 19.51 4.53
N GLY A 86 7.50 20.41 4.64
CA GLY A 86 7.72 21.77 5.11
C GLY A 86 8.32 21.79 6.52
N LYS A 87 7.85 20.91 7.40
CA LYS A 87 8.37 20.77 8.76
C LYS A 87 9.79 20.19 8.76
N TRP A 88 10.03 19.07 8.09
CA TRP A 88 11.33 18.39 8.13
C TRP A 88 12.43 19.19 7.45
N VAL A 89 12.12 19.86 6.32
CA VAL A 89 13.07 20.77 5.65
C VAL A 89 13.39 21.97 6.54
N TYR A 90 12.41 22.51 7.27
CA TYR A 90 12.65 23.60 8.20
C TYR A 90 13.52 23.16 9.39
N GLU A 91 13.27 21.98 9.94
CA GLU A 91 14.08 21.37 11.01
C GLU A 91 15.53 21.11 10.54
N ASP A 92 15.74 20.57 9.34
CA ASP A 92 17.08 20.36 8.76
C ASP A 92 17.87 21.66 8.64
N VAL A 93 17.22 22.74 8.20
CA VAL A 93 17.83 24.09 8.07
C VAL A 93 18.22 24.67 9.42
N GLN A 94 17.45 24.40 10.49
CA GLN A 94 17.79 24.87 11.84
C GLN A 94 18.89 24.03 12.50
N ASP A 95 18.94 22.74 12.23
CA ASP A 95 19.95 21.82 12.77
C ASP A 95 21.29 21.87 12.01
N GLY A 96 21.39 22.69 10.97
CA GLY A 96 22.63 22.96 10.23
C GLY A 96 23.17 21.75 9.48
N LYS A 97 22.28 20.84 9.07
CA LYS A 97 22.61 19.69 8.21
C LYS A 97 22.54 20.04 6.73
#